data_AF-A0A1B2QYV8-F1
#
_entry.id   AF-A0A1B2QYV8-F1
#
_cell.length_a   1.000
_cell.length_b   1.000
_cell.length_c   1.000
_cell.angle_alpha   90.00
_cell.angle_beta   90.00
_cell.angle_gamma   90.00
#
_symmetry.space_group_name_H-M   'P 1'
#
loop_
_entity.id
_entity.type
_entity.pdbx_description
1 polymer ?
#
loop_
_entity_poly.entity_id
_entity_poly.type
_entity_poly.pdbx_seq_one_letter_code
_entity_poly.pdbx_strand_id
1 'polypeptide(L)'
;MAVLAFLSSYKSTIVGLSALIALIAAYLWWKACVVSVPASQQKQGEHAQMWGGIMVGGPNGQSYDVIGTLIAQGRWNKLAALATGVAAALQAVALAIPSS
;
A
#
# COMPACT_ATOMS: atom_id res chain seq x y z
N MET A 1 -35.97 4.71 -21.30
CA MET A 1 -35.08 5.89 -21.29
C MET A 1 -34.66 6.30 -19.88
N ALA A 2 -35.59 6.65 -18.97
CA ALA A 2 -35.24 7.13 -17.62
C ALA A 2 -34.42 6.13 -16.75
N VAL A 3 -34.73 4.83 -16.80
CA VAL A 3 -34.03 3.79 -16.04
C VAL A 3 -32.56 3.63 -16.46
N LEU A 4 -32.28 3.71 -17.76
CA LEU A 4 -30.91 3.58 -18.29
C LEU A 4 -30.05 4.78 -17.91
N ALA A 5 -30.62 5.99 -17.96
CA ALA A 5 -29.93 7.20 -17.50
C ALA A 5 -29.61 7.15 -16.00
N PHE A 6 -30.52 6.61 -15.18
CA PHE A 6 -30.27 6.40 -13.75
C PHE A 6 -29.13 5.40 -13.48
N LEU A 7 -29.14 4.25 -14.17
CA LEU A 7 -28.09 3.23 -14.03
C LEU A 7 -26.71 3.74 -14.48
N SER A 8 -26.67 4.54 -15.54
CA SER A 8 -25.44 5.17 -16.03
C SER A 8 -24.83 6.12 -15.01
N SER A 9 -25.62 7.03 -14.43
CA SER A 9 -25.17 7.95 -13.37
C SER A 9 -24.67 7.20 -12.13
N TYR A 10 -25.34 6.11 -11.76
CA TYR A 10 -24.94 5.27 -10.63
C TYR A 10 -23.60 4.56 -10.89
N LYS A 11 -23.41 4.00 -12.09
CA LYS A 11 -22.14 3.40 -12.53
C LYS A 11 -20.98 4.40 -12.48
N SER A 12 -21.15 5.61 -13.02
CA SER A 12 -20.12 6.65 -12.97
C SER A 12 -19.70 7.02 -11.54
N THR A 13 -20.67 7.03 -10.61
CA THR A 13 -20.38 7.29 -9.20
C THR A 13 -19.52 6.18 -8.58
N ILE A 14 -19.86 4.91 -8.82
CA ILE A 14 -19.10 3.77 -8.30
C ILE A 14 -17.68 3.73 -8.89
N VAL A 15 -17.54 3.98 -10.21
CA VAL A 15 -16.23 4.06 -10.86
C VAL A 15 -15.40 5.20 -10.26
N GLY A 16 -16.00 6.37 -10.05
CA GLY A 16 -15.32 7.50 -9.41
C GLY A 16 -14.81 7.15 -8.00
N LEU A 17 -15.64 6.51 -7.17
CA LEU A 17 -15.24 6.06 -5.84
C LEU A 17 -14.15 4.99 -5.89
N SER A 18 -14.26 4.00 -6.78
CA SER A 18 -13.23 2.98 -6.98
C SER A 18 -11.88 3.60 -7.35
N ALA A 19 -11.88 4.56 -8.29
CA ALA A 19 -10.68 5.26 -8.72
C ALA A 19 -10.01 6.03 -7.57
N LEU A 20 -10.78 6.72 -6.73
CA LEU A 20 -10.25 7.42 -5.56
C LEU A 20 -9.59 6.46 -4.57
N ILE A 21 -10.20 5.30 -4.30
CA ILE A 21 -9.62 4.29 -3.40
C ILE A 21 -8.37 3.68 -4.03
N ALA A 22 -8.34 3.46 -5.34
CA ALA A 22 -7.15 2.99 -6.04
C ALA A 22 -5.98 3.98 -5.93
N LEU A 23 -6.24 5.29 -5.98
CA LEU A 23 -5.22 6.32 -5.73
C LEU A 23 -4.68 6.27 -4.30
N ILE A 24 -5.54 6.04 -3.29
CA ILE A 24 -5.12 5.82 -1.91
C ILE A 24 -4.21 4.58 -1.81
N ALA A 25 -4.60 3.48 -2.46
CA ALA A 25 -3.80 2.25 -2.50
C ALA A 25 -2.42 2.50 -3.14
N ALA A 26 -2.37 3.23 -4.26
CA ALA A 26 -1.13 3.61 -4.92
C ALA A 26 -0.22 4.44 -4.00
N TYR A 27 -0.77 5.40 -3.26
CA TYR A 27 -0.03 6.16 -2.27
C TYR A 27 0.53 5.27 -1.14
N LEU A 28 -0.25 4.31 -0.65
CA LEU A 28 0.19 3.38 0.38
C LEU A 28 1.32 2.45 -0.11
N TRP A 29 1.24 1.99 -1.35
CA TRP A 29 2.35 1.26 -1.98
C TRP A 29 3.59 2.12 -2.14
N TRP A 30 3.45 3.37 -2.56
CA TRP A 30 4.57 4.31 -2.59
C TRP A 30 5.22 4.46 -1.22
N LYS A 31 4.42 4.61 -0.15
CA LYS A 31 4.91 4.65 1.24
C LYS A 31 5.64 3.37 1.64
N ALA A 32 5.20 2.20 1.15
CA ALA A 32 5.90 0.94 1.33
C ALA A 32 7.26 0.93 0.61
N CYS A 33 7.39 1.53 -0.59
CA CYS A 33 8.66 1.57 -1.31
C CYS A 33 9.71 2.48 -0.64
N VAL A 34 9.28 3.61 -0.05
CA VAL A 34 10.20 4.62 0.49
C VAL A 34 10.50 4.47 1.98
N VAL A 35 9.80 3.58 2.70
CA VAL A 35 10.06 3.38 4.13
C VAL A 35 11.36 2.60 4.33
N SER A 36 12.21 3.11 5.21
CA SER A 36 13.45 2.48 5.65
C SER A 36 13.63 2.72 7.15
N VAL A 37 14.09 1.71 7.89
CA VAL A 37 14.38 1.82 9.32
C VAL A 37 15.89 1.99 9.50
N PRO A 38 16.37 3.14 10.02
CA PRO A 38 17.79 3.32 10.31
C PRO A 38 18.24 2.37 11.42
N ALA A 39 19.42 1.81 11.30
CA ALA A 39 20.02 0.99 12.35
C ALA A 39 20.36 1.88 13.55
N SER A 40 19.86 1.56 14.74
CA SER A 40 20.22 2.30 15.94
C SER A 40 21.66 1.98 16.37
N GLN A 41 22.47 3.02 16.65
CA GLN A 41 23.85 2.84 17.14
C GLN A 41 23.92 2.05 18.47
N GLN A 42 22.80 1.98 19.21
CA GLN A 42 22.71 1.29 20.48
C GLN A 42 22.72 -0.25 20.35
N LYS A 43 22.54 -0.79 19.14
CA LYS A 43 22.70 -2.23 18.85
C LYS A 43 24.07 -2.54 18.26
N GLN A 44 25.14 -1.87 18.71
CA GLN A 44 26.53 -2.22 18.38
C GLN A 44 27.26 -2.92 19.56
N GLY A 45 26.58 -3.19 20.68
CA GLY A 45 27.07 -4.14 21.68
C GLY A 45 26.77 -5.57 21.28
N GLU A 46 27.51 -6.55 21.83
CA GLU A 46 27.49 -8.00 21.55
C GLU A 46 26.10 -8.67 21.40
N HIS A 47 25.02 -8.00 21.81
CA HIS A 47 23.63 -8.43 21.63
C HIS A 47 23.00 -8.02 20.28
N ALA A 48 23.70 -7.30 19.40
CA ALA A 48 23.26 -7.01 18.04
C ALA A 48 22.97 -8.28 17.23
N GLN A 49 23.77 -9.32 17.49
CA GLN A 49 23.65 -10.64 16.87
C GLN A 49 22.47 -11.45 17.42
N MET A 50 21.92 -11.11 18.60
CA MET A 50 20.81 -11.87 19.20
C MET A 50 19.48 -11.73 18.45
N TRP A 51 19.34 -10.76 17.54
CA TRP A 51 18.13 -10.57 16.74
C TRP A 51 18.34 -10.75 15.22
N GLY A 52 19.47 -11.34 14.79
CA GLY A 52 19.68 -11.76 13.40
C GLY A 52 19.48 -10.67 12.34
N GLY A 53 19.67 -9.40 12.70
CA GLY A 53 19.41 -8.27 11.81
C GLY A 53 20.46 -8.20 10.71
N ILE A 54 20.07 -8.47 9.47
CA ILE A 54 20.89 -8.15 8.31
C ILE A 54 20.99 -6.61 8.25
N MET A 55 22.17 -6.08 8.50
CA MET A 55 22.47 -4.66 8.36
C MET A 55 23.09 -4.43 7.00
N VAL A 56 22.56 -3.49 6.21
CA VAL A 56 23.12 -3.13 4.91
C VAL A 56 23.61 -1.69 4.96
N GLY A 57 24.84 -1.47 4.50
CA GLY A 57 25.41 -0.14 4.32
C GLY A 57 24.75 0.56 3.14
N GLY A 58 24.18 1.73 3.39
CA GLY A 58 23.63 2.62 2.38
C GLY A 58 24.64 3.68 1.92
N PRO A 59 24.25 4.49 0.92
CA PRO A 59 25.04 5.63 0.50
C PRO A 59 25.27 6.57 1.68
N ASN A 60 26.48 7.11 1.80
CA ASN A 60 26.90 8.04 2.87
C ASN A 60 27.14 7.39 4.25
N GLY A 61 27.39 6.08 4.31
CA GLY A 61 27.81 5.41 5.55
C GLY A 61 26.68 5.21 6.57
N GLN A 62 25.42 5.36 6.16
CA GLN A 62 24.28 4.98 6.99
C GLN A 62 24.06 3.47 6.96
N SER A 63 23.75 2.88 8.10
CA SER A 63 23.34 1.47 8.19
C SER A 63 21.83 1.39 8.36
N TYR A 64 21.19 0.45 7.65
CA TYR A 64 19.76 0.21 7.75
C TYR A 64 19.47 -1.17 8.32
N ASP A 65 18.43 -1.26 9.16
CA ASP A 65 17.88 -2.53 9.64
C ASP A 65 16.96 -3.10 8.56
N VAL A 66 17.43 -4.13 7.85
CA VAL A 66 16.66 -4.75 6.77
C VAL A 66 15.39 -5.42 7.31
N ILE A 67 15.47 -6.09 8.45
CA ILE A 67 14.32 -6.79 9.04
C ILE A 67 13.28 -5.77 9.52
N GLY A 68 13.72 -4.73 10.22
CA GLY A 68 12.86 -3.62 10.62
C GLY A 68 12.20 -2.94 9.42
N THR A 69 12.96 -2.75 8.33
CA THR A 69 12.46 -2.20 7.08
C THR A 69 11.40 -3.11 6.46
N LEU A 70 11.65 -4.42 6.30
CA LEU A 70 10.69 -5.37 5.76
C LEU A 70 9.38 -5.42 6.58
N ILE A 71 9.48 -5.37 7.91
CA ILE A 71 8.30 -5.28 8.78
C ILE A 71 7.51 -3.99 8.52
N ALA A 72 8.20 -2.85 8.40
CA ALA A 72 7.57 -1.57 8.11
C ALA A 72 6.91 -1.56 6.72
N GLN A 73 7.61 -2.07 5.69
CA GLN A 73 7.07 -2.25 4.34
C GLN A 73 5.83 -3.16 4.36
N GLY A 74 5.87 -4.26 5.13
CA GLY A 74 4.76 -5.19 5.28
C GLY A 74 3.50 -4.53 5.85
N ARG A 75 3.62 -3.61 6.81
CA ARG A 75 2.48 -2.85 7.35
C ARG A 75 1.82 -1.97 6.29
N TRP A 76 2.62 -1.23 5.51
CA TRP A 76 2.10 -0.41 4.41
C TRP A 76 1.50 -1.27 3.30
N ASN A 77 2.13 -2.38 2.93
CA ASN A 77 1.62 -3.33 1.95
C ASN A 77 0.28 -3.95 2.37
N LYS A 78 0.09 -4.28 3.66
CA LYS A 78 -1.20 -4.76 4.17
C LYS A 78 -2.31 -3.72 3.96
N LEU A 79 -2.04 -2.44 4.27
CA LEU A 79 -3.01 -1.37 4.08
C LEU A 79 -3.30 -1.11 2.60
N ALA A 80 -2.26 -1.11 1.76
CA ALA A 80 -2.40 -0.97 0.31
C ALA A 80 -3.24 -2.10 -0.28
N ALA A 81 -2.99 -3.35 0.11
CA ALA A 81 -3.75 -4.51 -0.34
C ALA A 81 -5.24 -4.45 0.07
N LEU A 82 -5.53 -3.99 1.29
CA LEU A 82 -6.91 -3.77 1.73
C LEU A 82 -7.61 -2.71 0.89
N ALA A 83 -6.97 -1.57 0.66
CA ALA A 83 -7.52 -0.50 -0.18
C ALA A 83 -7.75 -0.99 -1.63
N THR A 84 -6.77 -1.68 -2.22
CA THR A 84 -6.91 -2.30 -3.55
C THR A 84 -8.07 -3.29 -3.61
N GLY A 85 -8.23 -4.13 -2.58
CA GLY A 85 -9.35 -5.07 -2.51
C GLY A 85 -10.72 -4.39 -2.52
N VAL A 86 -10.87 -3.29 -1.77
CA VAL A 86 -12.10 -2.49 -1.77
C VAL A 86 -12.33 -1.83 -3.12
N ALA A 87 -11.30 -1.22 -3.71
CA ALA A 87 -11.40 -0.61 -5.03
C ALA A 87 -11.82 -1.64 -6.10
N ALA A 88 -11.20 -2.83 -6.08
CA ALA A 88 -11.52 -3.93 -6.99
C ALA A 88 -12.96 -4.43 -6.82
N ALA A 89 -13.45 -4.56 -5.57
CA ALA A 89 -14.83 -4.94 -5.30
C ALA A 89 -15.83 -3.93 -5.88
N LEU A 90 -15.59 -2.62 -5.67
CA LEU A 90 -16.42 -1.57 -6.27
C LEU A 90 -16.36 -1.60 -7.80
N GLN A 91 -15.17 -1.80 -8.36
CA GLN A 91 -15.02 -1.88 -9.82
C GLN A 91 -15.75 -3.08 -10.40
N ALA A 92 -15.74 -4.23 -9.72
CA ALA A 92 -16.50 -5.41 -10.12
C ALA A 92 -18.02 -5.14 -10.12
N VAL A 93 -18.53 -4.44 -9.11
CA VAL A 93 -19.94 -3.99 -9.07
C VAL A 93 -20.25 -3.04 -10.23
N ALA A 94 -19.37 -2.07 -10.51
CA ALA A 94 -19.56 -1.15 -11.63
C ALA A 94 -19.62 -1.86 -12.99
N LEU A 95 -18.82 -2.91 -13.18
CA LEU A 95 -18.82 -3.72 -14.40
C LEU A 95 -20.09 -4.56 -14.56
N ALA A 96 -20.70 -4.99 -13.46
CA ALA A 96 -21.97 -5.71 -13.49
C ALA A 96 -23.17 -4.82 -13.87
N ILE A 97 -23.03 -3.49 -13.78
CA ILE A 97 -24.09 -2.55 -14.17
C ILE A 97 -24.05 -2.33 -15.70
N PRO A 98 -25.16 -2.62 -16.41
CA PRO A 98 -25.25 -2.39 -17.84
C PRO A 98 -25.06 -0.89 -18.15
N SER A 99 -24.18 -0.59 -19.11
CA SER A 99 -24.12 0.72 -19.75
C SER A 99 -24.71 0.57 -21.14
N SER A 100 -25.91 1.11 -21.32
CA SER A 100 -26.61 1.24 -22.61
C SER A 100 -25.91 2.22 -23.54
#